data_AF-A0A183H9S9-F1
#
_entry.id   AF-A0A183H9S9-F1
#
_cell.length_a   1.000
_cell.length_b   1.000
_cell.length_c   1.000
_cell.angle_alpha   90.00
_cell.angle_beta   90.00
_cell.angle_gamma   90.00
#
_symmetry.space_group_name_H-M   'P 1'
#
loop_
_entity.id
_entity.type
_entity.pdbx_description
1 polymer ?
#
loop_
_entity_poly.entity_id
_entity_poly.type
_entity_poly.pdbx_seq_one_letter_code
_entity_poly.pdbx_strand_id
1 'polypeptide(L)'
;KSQLDFSCFFRSFPSLTRVSTKNRSLQGTNPQSRGDSSLELEAIAAVHELSFAVKTISVSEILPRTPDLIFVNVTTVEGQPYCLELTLKGWRVTSLRHDCMQGDYTRLDLFTVYYNTLYDLMDKISPDYRNLFSEKLAQKLRMLQVSSFSFLFIL
;
A
#
# COMPACT_ATOMS: atom_id res chain seq x y z
N LYS A 1 17.47 7.65 -25.58
CA LYS A 1 18.34 7.56 -24.38
C LYS A 1 17.59 6.72 -23.33
N SER A 2 18.03 5.48 -23.21
CA SER A 2 17.78 4.50 -22.13
C SER A 2 16.40 4.49 -21.46
N GLN A 3 15.51 3.67 -22.02
CA GLN A 3 14.40 3.04 -21.32
C GLN A 3 15.03 2.06 -20.31
N LEU A 4 14.97 2.37 -19.02
CA LEU A 4 15.43 1.46 -17.97
C LEU A 4 14.43 0.29 -17.92
N ASP A 5 14.90 -0.87 -18.34
CA ASP A 5 14.16 -2.13 -18.29
C ASP A 5 14.06 -2.58 -16.82
N PHE A 6 12.96 -2.19 -16.18
CA PHE A 6 12.67 -2.49 -14.77
C PHE A 6 12.24 -3.96 -14.55
N SER A 7 12.19 -4.80 -15.60
CA SER A 7 11.71 -6.18 -15.49
C SER A 7 12.53 -7.08 -14.55
N CYS A 8 13.79 -6.74 -14.29
CA CYS A 8 14.68 -7.53 -13.45
C CYS A 8 14.55 -7.31 -11.93
N PHE A 9 13.93 -6.22 -11.46
CA PHE A 9 13.85 -5.93 -10.00
C PHE A 9 12.69 -6.67 -9.29
N PHE A 10 11.75 -7.23 -10.05
CA PHE A 10 10.45 -7.68 -9.53
C PHE A 10 10.35 -9.17 -9.13
N ARG A 11 11.44 -9.94 -9.19
CA ARG A 11 11.35 -11.41 -9.05
C ARG A 11 11.37 -11.96 -7.62
N SER A 12 11.59 -11.15 -6.58
CA SER A 12 11.61 -11.71 -5.22
C SER A 12 11.41 -10.67 -4.12
N PHE A 13 10.24 -10.03 -4.07
CA PHE A 13 9.82 -9.41 -2.82
C PHE A 13 8.89 -10.37 -2.07
N PRO A 14 9.29 -10.90 -0.90
CA PRO A 14 8.33 -11.46 0.03
C PRO A 14 7.30 -10.38 0.37
N SER A 15 6.03 -10.74 0.62
CA SER A 15 4.99 -9.76 0.93
C SER A 15 5.49 -8.78 2.00
N LEU A 16 5.53 -7.48 1.67
CA LEU A 16 6.10 -6.44 2.52
C LEU A 16 5.46 -6.37 3.92
N THR A 17 4.30 -7.02 4.09
CA THR A 17 3.61 -7.27 5.37
C THR A 17 4.49 -7.90 6.45
N ARG A 18 5.42 -8.81 6.12
CA ARG A 18 6.30 -9.42 7.15
C ARG A 18 7.51 -8.57 7.53
N VAL A 19 7.89 -7.63 6.67
CA VAL A 19 9.07 -6.77 6.85
C VAL A 19 8.69 -5.44 7.51
N SER A 20 7.52 -4.89 7.13
CA SER A 20 7.00 -3.61 7.64
C SER A 20 6.83 -3.59 9.18
N THR A 21 6.28 -4.64 9.80
CA THR A 21 6.06 -4.66 11.26
C THR A 21 7.35 -4.77 12.09
N LYS A 22 8.39 -5.42 11.55
CA LYS A 22 9.69 -5.58 12.25
C LYS A 22 10.64 -4.40 12.02
N ASN A 23 10.53 -3.69 10.89
CA ASN A 23 11.36 -2.52 10.61
C ASN A 23 10.94 -1.30 11.43
N ARG A 24 9.64 -1.08 11.68
CA ARG A 24 9.17 0.08 12.44
C ARG A 24 9.70 0.19 13.88
N SER A 25 10.15 -0.92 14.48
CA SER A 25 10.71 -0.95 15.83
C SER A 25 12.23 -0.82 15.91
N LEU A 26 12.96 -0.89 14.78
CA LEU A 26 14.43 -0.99 14.75
C LEU A 26 15.14 0.25 14.18
N GLN A 27 14.44 1.35 13.93
CA GLN A 27 15.06 2.55 13.35
C GLN A 27 15.91 3.29 14.40
N GLY A 28 17.18 2.91 14.49
CA GLY A 28 18.25 3.76 15.02
C GLY A 28 18.52 4.91 14.05
N THR A 29 18.56 6.13 14.58
CA THR A 29 18.79 7.37 13.85
C THR A 29 20.18 7.40 13.23
N ASN A 30 20.32 7.17 11.93
CA ASN A 30 21.51 7.57 11.18
C ASN A 30 21.16 8.75 10.26
N PRO A 31 21.43 10.00 10.65
CA PRO A 31 20.97 11.21 9.96
C PRO A 31 21.70 11.52 8.63
N GLN A 32 22.43 10.56 8.04
CA GLN A 32 23.28 10.81 6.86
C GLN A 32 22.88 10.06 5.58
N SER A 33 21.88 9.18 5.57
CA SER A 33 21.38 8.63 4.30
C SER A 33 20.38 9.60 3.67
N ARG A 34 20.81 10.35 2.65
CA ARG A 34 19.95 11.09 1.71
C ARG A 34 19.14 10.13 0.80
N GLY A 35 18.63 9.05 1.36
CA GLY A 35 17.82 8.03 0.69
C GLY A 35 16.42 8.01 1.29
N ASP A 36 15.45 7.56 0.50
CA ASP A 36 14.04 7.48 0.89
C ASP A 36 13.87 6.88 2.29
N SER A 37 13.01 7.50 3.11
CA SER A 37 12.75 7.01 4.47
C SER A 37 12.05 5.64 4.45
N SER A 38 12.15 4.86 5.54
CA SER A 38 11.49 3.54 5.58
C SER A 38 9.98 3.63 5.36
N LEU A 39 9.34 4.69 5.84
CA LEU A 39 7.89 4.91 5.64
C LEU A 39 7.56 5.36 4.23
N GLU A 40 8.44 6.13 3.60
CA GLU A 40 8.29 6.54 2.21
C GLU A 40 8.36 5.34 1.26
N LEU A 41 9.32 4.43 1.48
CA LEU A 41 9.39 3.18 0.72
C LEU A 41 8.17 2.29 0.97
N GLU A 42 7.68 2.22 2.21
CA GLU A 42 6.44 1.50 2.55
C GLU A 42 5.22 2.10 1.84
N ALA A 43 5.09 3.42 1.82
CA ALA A 43 4.00 4.11 1.13
C ALA A 43 4.04 3.84 -0.38
N ILE A 44 5.20 3.99 -1.02
CA ILE A 44 5.37 3.74 -2.46
C ILE A 44 5.01 2.29 -2.81
N ALA A 45 5.48 1.33 -2.01
CA ALA A 45 5.17 -0.07 -2.24
C ALA A 45 3.67 -0.35 -2.06
N ALA A 46 3.04 0.23 -1.04
CA ALA A 46 1.62 0.11 -0.80
C ALA A 46 0.77 0.66 -1.96
N VAL A 47 1.13 1.85 -2.48
CA VAL A 47 0.52 2.43 -3.69
C VAL A 47 0.60 1.47 -4.87
N HIS A 48 1.78 0.92 -5.12
CA HIS A 48 1.99 -0.01 -6.22
C HIS A 48 1.19 -1.31 -6.04
N GLU A 49 1.30 -1.94 -4.87
CA GLU A 49 0.66 -3.23 -4.57
C GLU A 49 -0.87 -3.17 -4.61
N LEU A 50 -1.48 -2.06 -4.21
CA LEU A 50 -2.94 -1.92 -4.11
C LEU A 50 -3.59 -1.19 -5.28
N SER A 51 -2.82 -0.64 -6.21
CA SER A 51 -3.31 0.06 -7.40
C SER A 51 -4.37 -0.70 -8.20
N PHE A 52 -4.35 -2.04 -8.18
CA PHE A 52 -5.31 -2.87 -8.91
C PHE A 52 -6.69 -3.00 -8.23
N ALA A 53 -6.79 -2.69 -6.93
CA ALA A 53 -7.96 -2.96 -6.10
C ALA A 53 -8.64 -1.69 -5.57
N VAL A 54 -8.39 -0.57 -6.25
CA VAL A 54 -8.89 0.79 -5.92
C VAL A 54 -9.13 1.53 -7.23
N LYS A 55 -9.93 2.61 -7.20
CA LYS A 55 -10.05 3.51 -8.37
C LYS A 55 -8.81 4.35 -8.56
N THR A 56 -8.31 4.93 -7.48
CA THR A 56 -7.07 5.72 -7.46
C THR A 56 -6.34 5.53 -6.14
N ILE A 57 -5.02 5.60 -6.16
CA ILE A 57 -4.18 5.65 -4.95
C ILE A 57 -2.88 6.39 -5.27
N SER A 58 -2.47 7.30 -4.40
CA SER A 58 -1.23 8.07 -4.55
C SER A 58 -0.77 8.67 -3.23
N VAL A 59 0.52 8.93 -3.10
CA VAL A 59 1.04 9.77 -2.00
C VAL A 59 0.52 11.20 -2.21
N SER A 60 0.11 11.87 -1.14
CA SER A 60 -0.33 13.27 -1.21
C SER A 60 0.84 14.17 -1.60
N GLU A 61 0.60 15.08 -2.54
CA GLU A 61 1.56 16.12 -2.95
C GLU A 61 1.37 17.43 -2.17
N ILE A 62 0.26 17.56 -1.44
CA ILE A 62 -0.16 18.79 -0.77
C ILE A 62 0.15 18.73 0.73
N LEU A 63 -0.05 17.57 1.36
CA LEU A 63 0.15 17.41 2.79
C LEU A 63 1.62 17.16 3.16
N PRO A 64 2.02 17.44 4.42
CA PRO A 64 3.40 17.28 4.85
C PRO A 64 3.92 15.86 4.65
N ARG A 65 5.11 15.75 4.07
CA ARG A 65 5.86 14.50 3.90
C ARG A 65 7.13 14.57 4.75
N THR A 66 7.20 13.75 5.80
CA THR A 66 8.36 13.68 6.68
C THR A 66 8.81 12.22 6.83
N PRO A 67 10.02 11.95 7.36
CA PRO A 67 10.48 10.57 7.57
C PRO A 67 9.58 9.72 8.47
N ASP A 68 8.78 10.36 9.33
CA ASP A 68 7.94 9.70 10.35
C ASP A 68 6.43 9.78 10.05
N LEU A 69 6.04 10.54 9.02
CA LEU A 69 4.64 10.78 8.64
C LEU A 69 4.51 10.98 7.14
N ILE A 70 3.74 10.11 6.50
CA ILE A 70 3.41 10.19 5.07
C ILE A 70 1.88 10.16 4.93
N PHE A 71 1.33 11.00 4.04
CA PHE A 71 -0.09 10.96 3.70
C PHE A 71 -0.31 10.28 2.35
N VAL A 72 -1.33 9.43 2.28
CA VAL A 72 -1.72 8.68 1.08
C VAL A 72 -3.20 8.91 0.83
N ASN A 73 -3.54 9.31 -0.39
CA ASN A 73 -4.92 9.42 -0.84
C ASN A 73 -5.34 8.12 -1.52
N VAL A 74 -6.54 7.66 -1.23
CA VAL A 74 -7.14 6.51 -1.88
C VAL A 74 -8.58 6.83 -2.27
N THR A 75 -9.01 6.38 -3.44
CA THR A 75 -10.42 6.29 -3.81
C THR A 75 -10.75 4.81 -3.93
N THR A 76 -11.61 4.32 -3.07
CA THR A 76 -12.00 2.91 -3.10
C THR A 76 -12.75 2.56 -4.39
N VAL A 77 -12.95 1.28 -4.67
CA VAL A 77 -13.69 0.86 -5.88
C VAL A 77 -15.15 1.32 -5.86
N GLU A 78 -15.72 1.49 -4.68
CA GLU A 78 -17.05 2.06 -4.48
C GLU A 78 -17.08 3.58 -4.78
N GLY A 79 -15.92 4.21 -4.99
CA GLY A 79 -15.81 5.65 -5.28
C GLY A 79 -15.65 6.54 -4.06
N GLN A 80 -15.42 5.97 -2.88
CA GLN A 80 -15.28 6.76 -1.67
C GLN A 80 -13.83 7.25 -1.51
N PRO A 81 -13.60 8.57 -1.39
CA PRO A 81 -12.28 9.13 -1.17
C PRO A 81 -11.91 9.09 0.31
N TYR A 82 -10.65 8.78 0.58
CA TYR A 82 -10.05 8.86 1.90
C TYR A 82 -8.66 9.48 1.81
N CYS A 83 -8.29 10.25 2.83
CA CYS A 83 -6.90 10.58 3.10
C CYS A 83 -6.45 9.76 4.31
N LEU A 84 -5.32 9.08 4.16
CA LEU A 84 -4.74 8.17 5.14
C LEU A 84 -3.42 8.76 5.61
N GLU A 85 -3.09 8.54 6.89
CA GLU A 85 -1.73 8.73 7.38
C GLU A 85 -1.04 7.37 7.59
N LEU A 86 0.25 7.35 7.27
CA LEU A 86 1.19 6.29 7.61
C LEU A 86 2.22 6.85 8.58
N THR A 87 2.35 6.19 9.72
CA THR A 87 3.34 6.50 10.77
C THR A 87 3.98 5.21 11.28
N LEU A 88 4.91 5.33 12.24
CA LEU A 88 5.44 4.17 12.97
C LEU A 88 4.36 3.36 13.72
N LYS A 89 3.19 3.93 14.01
CA LYS A 89 2.05 3.21 14.61
C LYS A 89 1.28 2.36 13.60
N GLY A 90 1.47 2.61 12.30
CA GLY A 90 0.72 1.98 11.21
C GLY A 90 -0.12 2.99 10.42
N TRP A 91 -1.21 2.49 9.85
CA TRP A 91 -2.10 3.17 8.91
C TRP A 91 -3.37 3.64 9.59
N ARG A 92 -3.83 4.86 9.33
CA ARG A 92 -5.09 5.38 9.88
C ARG A 92 -5.81 6.26 8.87
N VAL A 93 -7.14 6.29 8.91
CA VAL A 93 -7.94 7.28 8.18
C VAL A 93 -7.83 8.63 8.88
N THR A 94 -7.51 9.67 8.12
CA THR A 94 -7.42 11.05 8.62
C THR A 94 -8.57 11.90 8.10
N SER A 95 -9.12 11.61 6.91
CA SER A 95 -10.29 12.29 6.37
C SER A 95 -11.05 11.47 5.33
N LEU A 96 -12.30 11.85 5.06
CA LEU A 96 -13.14 11.35 3.95
C LEU A 96 -12.98 12.18 2.66
N ARG A 97 -11.87 12.91 2.55
CA ARG A 97 -11.50 13.72 1.40
C ARG A 97 -10.01 13.57 1.17
N HIS A 98 -9.58 13.62 -0.08
CA HIS A 98 -8.17 13.69 -0.42
C HIS A 98 -7.55 14.97 0.14
N ASP A 99 -6.26 14.88 0.47
CA ASP A 99 -5.44 16.03 0.90
C ASP A 99 -6.03 16.80 2.09
N CYS A 100 -6.74 16.09 2.96
CA CYS A 100 -7.40 16.67 4.12
C CYS A 100 -7.07 15.86 5.38
N MET A 101 -6.84 16.58 6.48
CA MET A 101 -6.61 15.98 7.81
C MET A 101 -7.81 16.14 8.75
N GLN A 102 -8.95 16.62 8.23
CA GLN A 102 -10.14 16.84 9.03
C GLN A 102 -10.89 15.53 9.20
N GLY A 103 -10.67 14.88 10.34
CA GLY A 103 -11.45 13.71 10.75
C GLY A 103 -12.89 14.07 11.08
N ASP A 104 -13.77 13.08 11.05
CA ASP A 104 -15.16 13.22 11.47
C ASP A 104 -15.35 12.65 12.88
N TYR A 105 -15.56 13.54 13.85
CA TYR A 105 -15.71 13.21 15.27
C TYR A 105 -16.97 12.38 15.57
N THR A 106 -17.90 12.24 14.62
CA THR A 106 -19.08 11.37 14.79
C THR A 106 -18.76 9.88 14.60
N ARG A 107 -17.63 9.55 13.96
CA ARG A 107 -17.20 8.17 13.67
C ARG A 107 -15.80 7.91 14.22
N LEU A 108 -15.64 8.08 15.53
CA LEU A 108 -14.38 7.93 16.24
C LEU A 108 -13.65 6.63 15.93
N ASP A 109 -14.38 5.52 15.78
CA ASP A 109 -13.84 4.20 15.46
C ASP A 109 -13.10 4.16 14.11
N LEU A 110 -13.49 4.99 13.15
CA LEU A 110 -12.84 5.08 11.85
C LEU A 110 -11.56 5.94 11.90
N PHE A 111 -11.59 7.08 12.61
CA PHE A 111 -10.52 8.08 12.56
C PHE A 111 -9.46 7.95 13.67
N THR A 112 -9.66 7.06 14.65
CA THR A 112 -8.72 6.91 15.79
C THR A 112 -7.94 5.59 15.77
N VAL A 113 -8.38 4.62 14.97
CA VAL A 113 -7.82 3.26 14.97
C VAL A 113 -6.67 3.15 13.98
N TYR A 114 -5.49 2.75 14.47
CA TYR A 114 -4.36 2.38 13.63
C TYR A 114 -4.43 0.90 13.25
N TYR A 115 -4.21 0.64 11.98
CA TYR A 115 -4.11 -0.69 11.39
C TYR A 115 -2.65 -1.01 11.09
N ASN A 116 -2.26 -2.26 11.30
CA ASN A 116 -0.87 -2.68 11.10
C ASN A 116 -0.45 -2.63 9.62
N THR A 117 -1.38 -2.94 8.72
CA THR A 117 -1.16 -2.95 7.28
C THR A 117 -2.26 -2.18 6.56
N LEU A 118 -1.96 -1.66 5.36
CA LEU A 118 -2.98 -1.04 4.52
C LEU A 118 -4.07 -2.04 4.12
N TYR A 119 -3.74 -3.34 4.04
CA TYR A 119 -4.71 -4.40 3.77
C TYR A 119 -5.79 -4.52 4.85
N ASP A 120 -5.39 -4.52 6.13
CA ASP A 120 -6.33 -4.59 7.25
C ASP A 120 -7.28 -3.38 7.25
N LEU A 121 -6.74 -2.21 6.88
CA LEU A 121 -7.54 -0.99 6.74
C LEU A 121 -8.49 -1.07 5.53
N MET A 122 -8.01 -1.54 4.38
CA MET A 122 -8.81 -1.70 3.16
C MET A 122 -9.96 -2.69 3.36
N ASP A 123 -9.74 -3.79 4.07
CA ASP A 123 -10.78 -4.76 4.48
C ASP A 123 -11.90 -4.08 5.29
N LYS A 124 -11.61 -3.00 6.01
CA LYS A 124 -12.59 -2.23 6.78
C LYS A 124 -13.31 -1.17 5.95
N ILE A 125 -12.61 -0.47 5.05
CA ILE A 125 -13.15 0.73 4.37
C ILE A 125 -13.69 0.48 2.94
N SER A 126 -13.38 -0.67 2.34
CA SER A 126 -13.83 -1.03 0.99
C SER A 126 -14.40 -2.46 0.99
N PRO A 127 -15.72 -2.62 1.09
CA PRO A 127 -16.38 -3.92 1.06
C PRO A 127 -16.01 -4.81 -0.14
N ASP A 128 -15.82 -4.23 -1.33
CA ASP A 128 -15.53 -4.98 -2.56
C ASP A 128 -14.04 -5.27 -2.75
N TYR A 129 -13.16 -4.67 -1.95
CA TYR A 129 -11.72 -4.88 -2.01
C TYR A 129 -11.35 -6.37 -1.94
N ARG A 130 -11.98 -7.14 -1.03
CA ARG A 130 -11.70 -8.57 -0.84
C ARG A 130 -12.03 -9.41 -2.07
N ASN A 131 -13.08 -9.05 -2.80
CA ASN A 131 -13.49 -9.75 -4.01
C ASN A 131 -12.43 -9.57 -5.11
N LEU A 132 -11.98 -8.33 -5.33
CA LEU A 132 -10.95 -8.00 -6.30
C LEU A 132 -9.60 -8.61 -5.96
N PHE A 133 -9.22 -8.60 -4.67
CA PHE A 133 -8.00 -9.24 -4.21
C PHE A 133 -8.01 -10.75 -4.50
N SER A 134 -9.12 -11.40 -4.19
CA SER A 134 -9.32 -12.84 -4.43
C SER A 134 -9.26 -13.17 -5.92
N GLU A 135 -9.89 -12.36 -6.76
CA GLU A 135 -9.87 -12.51 -8.22
C GLU A 135 -8.46 -12.36 -8.79
N LYS A 136 -7.71 -11.34 -8.33
CA LYS A 136 -6.32 -11.12 -8.74
C LYS A 136 -5.41 -12.29 -8.34
N LEU A 137 -5.60 -12.82 -7.14
CA LEU A 137 -4.86 -13.99 -6.67
C LEU A 137 -5.17 -15.22 -7.54
N ALA A 138 -6.45 -15.47 -7.82
CA ALA A 138 -6.88 -16.56 -8.69
C ALA A 138 -6.32 -16.42 -10.11
N GLN A 139 -6.27 -15.20 -10.66
CA GLN A 139 -5.66 -14.92 -11.96
C GLN A 139 -4.16 -15.26 -11.96
N LYS A 140 -3.40 -14.82 -10.95
CA LYS A 140 -1.98 -15.14 -10.83
C LYS A 140 -1.72 -16.64 -10.71
N LEU A 141 -2.52 -17.36 -9.91
CA LEU A 141 -2.44 -18.82 -9.77
C LEU A 141 -2.68 -19.53 -11.12
N ARG A 142 -3.70 -19.10 -11.88
CA ARG A 142 -3.96 -19.64 -13.23
C ARG A 142 -2.78 -19.42 -14.18
N MET A 143 -2.18 -18.23 -14.16
CA MET A 143 -1.02 -17.92 -15.01
C MET A 143 0.18 -18.83 -14.71
N LEU A 144 0.42 -19.11 -13.42
CA LEU A 144 1.49 -20.02 -13.00
C LEU A 144 1.20 -21.45 -13.45
N GLN A 145 -0.03 -21.93 -13.29
CA GLN A 145 -0.43 -23.27 -13.74
C GLN A 145 -0.22 -23.42 -15.25
N VAL A 146 -0.71 -22.48 -16.06
CA VAL A 146 -0.52 -22.51 -17.52
C VAL A 146 0.97 -22.52 -17.89
N SER A 147 1.79 -21.70 -17.23
CA SER A 147 3.25 -21.68 -17.49
C SER A 147 3.94 -23.00 -17.18
N SER A 148 3.46 -23.74 -16.17
CA SER A 148 3.99 -25.07 -15.81
C SER A 148 3.60 -26.15 -16.83
N PHE A 149 2.42 -26.07 -17.44
CA PHE A 149 1.98 -27.03 -18.45
C PHE A 149 2.63 -26.78 -19.82
N SER A 150 2.91 -25.53 -20.19
CA SER A 150 3.63 -25.22 -21.43
C SER A 150 5.07 -25.75 -21.45
N PHE A 151 5.70 -25.88 -20.28
CA PHE A 151 7.04 -26.49 -20.17
C PHE A 151 7.04 -28.01 -20.36
N LEU A 152 5.93 -28.69 -20.05
CA LEU A 152 5.84 -30.15 -20.14
C LEU A 152 5.52 -30.65 -21.57
N PHE A 153 5.02 -29.78 -22.46
CA PHE A 153 4.74 -30.12 -23.86
C PHE A 153 5.89 -29.83 -24.83
N ILE A 154 7.01 -29.29 -24.34
CA ILE A 154 8.22 -28.99 -25.13
C ILE A 154 9.35 -30.02 -24.87
N LEU A 155 9.15 -30.96 -23.94
CA LEU A 155 10.02 -32.13 -23.69
C LEU A 155 9.35 -33.41 -24.20
#